data_AF-A0ABD1KAF6-F1
#
_entry.id   AF-A0ABD1KAF6-F1
#
_cell.length_a   1.000
_cell.length_b   1.000
_cell.length_c   1.000
_cell.angle_alpha   90.00
_cell.angle_beta   90.00
_cell.angle_gamma   90.00
#
_symmetry.space_group_name_H-M   'P 1'
#
loop_
_entity.id
_entity.type
_entity.pdbx_description
1 polymer ?
#
loop_
_entity_poly.entity_id
_entity_poly.type
_entity_poly.pdbx_seq_one_letter_code
_entity_poly.pdbx_strand_id
1 'polypeptide(L)'
;MEGDSLARQVESVERSIAFLRQEQLTLLHGLHLEILSLEKRCTELTRELNLKPPGRSQVDLQEEEELLEGRCREVEERLAEQQCASEELQQELSHKGALVGALRASLKEKERNFLEELKRHSHRTTALTSELQKQTEAAACLSLQLHSAKRKLRHQHQHQQQQQQQAHHHHHRQRAASHHGPTGTTSPLPGGASAKPRRRSGSSNSSSSKRTAAHIRAERVRECMPRARVTGPEEPKAMPDPALFFYPYRERARTRYAHHRPPLEDREGPDDTEASARVAPILATPAPIASVATESKAE
;
A
#
# COMPACT_ATOMS: atom_id res chain seq x y z
N MET A 1 35.73 -116.30 19.08
CA MET A 1 35.94 -114.86 19.33
C MET A 1 35.00 -113.96 18.51
N GLU A 2 34.48 -114.38 17.35
CA GLU A 2 33.58 -113.53 16.53
C GLU A 2 32.12 -113.45 17.06
N GLY A 3 31.61 -114.51 17.69
CA GLY A 3 30.25 -114.53 18.24
C GLY A 3 29.99 -113.50 19.34
N ASP A 4 30.99 -113.24 20.18
CA ASP A 4 30.89 -112.26 21.28
C ASP A 4 30.86 -110.82 20.76
N SER A 5 31.45 -110.56 19.59
CA SER A 5 31.41 -109.25 18.93
C SER A 5 30.05 -108.98 18.30
N LEU A 6 29.47 -109.99 17.65
CA LEU A 6 28.14 -109.89 17.03
C LEU A 6 27.06 -109.67 18.09
N ALA A 7 27.12 -110.39 19.22
CA ALA A 7 26.19 -110.21 20.34
C ALA A 7 26.22 -108.78 20.89
N ARG A 8 27.43 -108.22 21.12
CA ARG A 8 27.59 -106.83 21.56
C ARG A 8 27.04 -105.82 20.55
N GLN A 9 27.17 -106.10 19.26
CA GLN A 9 26.68 -105.23 18.19
C GLN A 9 25.14 -105.27 18.10
N VAL A 10 24.53 -106.44 18.27
CA VAL A 10 23.07 -106.59 18.38
C VAL A 10 22.54 -105.86 19.61
N GLU A 11 23.14 -106.05 20.79
CA GLU A 11 22.73 -105.31 21.99
C GLU A 11 22.90 -103.79 21.83
N SER A 12 23.93 -103.32 21.11
CA SER A 12 24.12 -101.90 20.82
C SER A 12 23.00 -101.35 19.93
N VAL A 13 22.63 -102.09 18.90
CA VAL A 13 21.53 -101.71 18.00
C VAL A 13 20.20 -101.74 18.75
N GLU A 14 19.95 -102.73 19.59
CA GLU A 14 18.75 -102.80 20.44
C GLU A 14 18.64 -101.60 21.39
N ARG A 15 19.74 -101.19 22.04
CA ARG A 15 19.80 -99.97 22.85
C ARG A 15 19.53 -98.72 22.02
N SER A 16 20.09 -98.62 20.81
CA SER A 16 19.80 -97.50 19.91
C SER A 16 18.34 -97.47 19.45
N ILE A 17 17.72 -98.63 19.17
CA ILE A 17 16.31 -98.72 18.79
C ILE A 17 15.43 -98.31 19.98
N ALA A 18 15.76 -98.76 21.19
CA ALA A 18 15.05 -98.36 22.40
C ALA A 18 15.15 -96.85 22.63
N PHE A 19 16.34 -96.26 22.42
CA PHE A 19 16.56 -94.82 22.50
C PHE A 19 15.75 -94.06 21.44
N LEU A 20 15.81 -94.45 20.17
CA LEU A 20 15.00 -93.82 19.11
C LEU A 20 13.49 -93.93 19.41
N ARG A 21 13.02 -95.08 19.92
CA ARG A 21 11.62 -95.24 20.32
C ARG A 21 11.24 -94.31 21.46
N GLN A 22 12.13 -94.12 22.43
CA GLN A 22 11.93 -93.17 23.52
C GLN A 22 11.89 -91.74 22.99
N GLU A 23 12.81 -91.34 22.12
CA GLU A 23 12.83 -90.01 21.50
C GLU A 23 11.56 -89.76 20.66
N GLN A 24 11.15 -90.72 19.84
CA GLN A 24 9.91 -90.64 19.05
C GLN A 24 8.69 -90.46 19.94
N LEU A 25 8.59 -91.20 21.06
CA LEU A 25 7.51 -91.04 22.03
C LEU A 25 7.53 -89.65 22.68
N THR A 26 8.71 -89.14 23.06
CA THR A 26 8.83 -87.79 23.64
C THR A 26 8.46 -86.68 22.66
N LEU A 27 8.87 -86.78 21.39
CA LEU A 27 8.50 -85.82 20.35
C LEU A 27 7.00 -85.85 20.08
N LEU A 28 6.42 -87.04 19.94
CA LEU A 28 4.98 -87.20 19.69
C LEU A 28 4.15 -86.66 20.85
N HIS A 29 4.60 -86.88 22.10
CA HIS A 29 3.97 -86.29 23.28
C HIS A 29 4.09 -84.75 23.28
N GLY A 30 5.27 -84.20 22.94
CA GLY A 30 5.48 -82.75 22.82
C GLY A 30 4.59 -82.08 21.77
N LEU A 31 4.53 -82.64 20.56
CA LEU A 31 3.65 -82.15 19.50
C LEU A 31 2.17 -82.22 19.89
N HIS A 32 1.76 -83.27 20.60
CA HIS A 32 0.39 -83.36 21.10
C HIS A 32 0.05 -82.22 22.06
N LEU A 33 0.96 -81.86 22.97
CA LEU A 33 0.78 -80.71 23.87
C LEU A 33 0.75 -79.37 23.12
N GLU A 34 1.57 -79.20 22.07
CA GLU A 34 1.56 -78.00 21.23
C GLU A 34 0.24 -77.86 20.47
N ILE A 35 -0.27 -78.94 19.89
CA ILE A 35 -1.58 -78.96 19.22
C ILE A 35 -2.67 -78.55 20.21
N LEU A 36 -2.70 -79.15 21.40
CA LEU A 36 -3.66 -78.80 22.44
C LEU A 36 -3.53 -77.33 22.89
N SER A 37 -2.30 -76.81 22.99
CA SER A 37 -2.05 -75.40 23.30
C SER A 37 -2.57 -74.47 22.20
N LEU A 38 -2.34 -74.81 20.94
CA LEU A 38 -2.80 -74.03 19.79
C LEU A 38 -4.34 -74.08 19.68
N GLU A 39 -4.96 -75.24 19.87
CA GLU A 39 -6.41 -75.38 19.94
C GLU A 39 -7.01 -74.52 21.06
N LYS A 40 -6.41 -74.53 22.24
CA LYS A 40 -6.82 -73.65 23.33
C LYS A 40 -6.72 -72.17 22.93
N ARG A 41 -5.63 -71.74 22.30
CA ARG A 41 -5.45 -70.34 21.87
C ARG A 41 -6.41 -69.95 20.75
N CYS A 42 -6.64 -70.82 19.78
CA CYS A 42 -7.60 -70.60 18.70
C CYS A 42 -9.03 -70.48 19.24
N THR A 43 -9.40 -71.33 20.20
CA THR A 43 -10.71 -71.23 20.86
C THR A 43 -10.84 -69.96 21.71
N GLU A 44 -9.78 -69.51 22.38
CA GLU A 44 -9.74 -68.25 23.11
C GLU A 44 -9.89 -67.03 22.18
N LEU A 45 -9.10 -66.93 21.12
CA LEU A 45 -9.22 -65.87 20.10
C LEU A 45 -10.59 -65.86 19.42
N THR A 46 -11.14 -67.04 19.14
CA THR A 46 -12.49 -67.16 18.59
C THR A 46 -13.51 -66.63 19.59
N ARG A 47 -13.36 -66.94 20.88
CA ARG A 47 -14.23 -66.37 21.92
C ARG A 47 -14.07 -64.86 21.99
N GLU A 48 -12.85 -64.32 22.04
CA GLU A 48 -12.59 -62.87 22.05
C GLU A 48 -13.22 -62.14 20.87
N LEU A 49 -13.12 -62.68 19.65
CA LEU A 49 -13.77 -62.13 18.46
C LEU A 49 -15.31 -62.18 18.53
N ASN A 50 -15.85 -63.23 19.15
CA ASN A 50 -17.30 -63.38 19.33
C ASN A 50 -17.83 -62.62 20.55
N LEU A 51 -16.96 -62.24 21.49
CA LEU A 51 -17.28 -61.34 22.59
C LEU A 51 -17.44 -59.94 22.01
N LYS A 52 -18.68 -59.62 21.63
CA LYS A 52 -19.12 -58.24 21.47
C LYS A 52 -18.69 -57.43 22.71
N PRO A 53 -18.33 -56.15 22.55
CA PRO A 53 -17.94 -55.32 23.68
C PRO A 53 -18.99 -55.41 24.78
N PRO A 54 -18.60 -55.76 26.03
CA PRO A 54 -19.55 -56.03 27.09
C PRO A 54 -20.35 -54.76 27.39
N GLY A 55 -21.69 -54.86 27.31
CA GLY A 55 -22.62 -53.79 27.67
C GLY A 55 -23.23 -52.99 26.51
N ARG A 56 -22.90 -53.30 25.24
CA ARG A 56 -23.57 -52.72 24.07
C ARG A 56 -24.25 -53.81 23.24
N SER A 57 -25.54 -53.65 23.02
CA SER A 57 -26.30 -54.53 22.13
C SER A 57 -25.79 -54.36 20.70
N GLN A 58 -25.97 -55.37 19.83
CA GLN A 58 -25.59 -55.24 18.42
C GLN A 58 -26.33 -54.08 17.73
N VAL A 59 -27.55 -53.81 18.18
CA VAL A 59 -28.37 -52.71 17.69
C VAL A 59 -27.76 -51.37 18.13
N ASP A 60 -27.32 -51.25 19.39
CA ASP A 60 -26.69 -50.03 19.90
C ASP A 60 -25.42 -49.66 19.11
N LEU A 61 -24.64 -50.67 18.71
CA LEU A 61 -23.45 -50.46 17.88
C LEU A 61 -23.80 -50.02 16.46
N GLN A 62 -24.86 -50.58 15.87
CA GLN A 62 -25.34 -50.17 14.55
C GLN A 62 -25.89 -48.74 14.57
N GLU A 63 -26.65 -48.38 15.61
CA GLU A 63 -27.14 -47.01 15.79
C GLU A 63 -26.00 -46.00 15.97
N GLU A 64 -24.95 -46.37 16.72
CA GLU A 64 -23.75 -45.54 16.89
C GLU A 64 -22.96 -45.39 15.59
N GLU A 65 -22.84 -46.46 14.79
CA GLU A 65 -22.22 -46.43 13.46
C GLU A 65 -23.01 -45.51 12.51
N GLU A 66 -24.33 -45.66 12.43
CA GLU A 66 -25.20 -44.78 11.62
C GLU A 66 -25.10 -43.32 12.06
N LEU A 67 -25.06 -43.05 13.36
CA LEU A 67 -24.89 -41.69 13.89
C LEU A 67 -23.53 -41.10 13.51
N LEU A 68 -22.46 -41.89 13.62
CA LEU A 68 -21.12 -41.46 13.25
C LEU A 68 -21.01 -41.24 11.74
N GLU A 69 -21.59 -42.12 10.93
CA GLU A 69 -21.68 -41.92 9.48
C GLU A 69 -22.44 -40.63 9.14
N GLY A 70 -23.57 -40.38 9.79
CA GLY A 70 -24.33 -39.13 9.62
C GLY A 70 -23.47 -37.91 9.93
N ARG A 71 -22.77 -37.93 11.07
CA ARG A 71 -21.85 -36.85 11.46
C ARG A 71 -20.66 -36.69 10.51
N CYS A 72 -20.13 -37.78 9.98
CA CYS A 72 -19.07 -37.75 8.96
C CYS A 72 -19.57 -37.07 7.69
N ARG A 73 -20.75 -37.47 7.19
CA ARG A 73 -21.37 -36.86 6.00
C ARG A 73 -21.64 -35.37 6.20
N GLU A 74 -22.20 -34.97 7.35
CA GLU A 74 -22.42 -33.54 7.67
C GLU A 74 -21.10 -32.74 7.65
N VAL A 75 -20.01 -33.30 8.17
CA VAL A 75 -18.71 -32.63 8.17
C VAL A 75 -18.13 -32.57 6.75
N GLU A 76 -18.28 -33.62 5.96
CA GLU A 76 -17.86 -33.66 4.55
C GLU A 76 -18.61 -32.63 3.70
N GLU A 77 -19.93 -32.52 3.86
CA GLU A 77 -20.75 -31.51 3.19
C GLU A 77 -20.30 -30.09 3.57
N ARG A 78 -20.11 -29.82 4.86
CA ARG A 78 -19.62 -28.52 5.33
C ARG A 78 -18.22 -28.20 4.81
N LEU A 79 -17.34 -29.21 4.70
CA LEU A 79 -16.02 -29.04 4.13
C LEU A 79 -16.10 -28.73 2.62
N ALA A 80 -16.97 -29.43 1.89
CA ALA A 80 -17.18 -29.19 0.46
C ALA A 80 -17.73 -27.78 0.21
N GLU A 81 -18.71 -27.32 1.00
CA GLU A 81 -19.22 -25.93 0.93
C GLU A 81 -18.10 -24.90 1.16
N GLN A 82 -17.26 -25.13 2.19
CA GLN A 82 -16.13 -24.24 2.47
C GLN A 82 -15.10 -24.24 1.34
N GLN A 83 -14.84 -25.39 0.71
CA GLN A 83 -13.95 -25.50 -0.43
C GLN A 83 -14.50 -24.72 -1.63
N CYS A 84 -15.78 -24.91 -1.98
CA CYS A 84 -16.45 -24.15 -3.05
C CYS A 84 -16.38 -22.64 -2.79
N ALA A 85 -16.73 -22.18 -1.58
CA ALA A 85 -16.65 -20.77 -1.23
C ALA A 85 -15.21 -20.23 -1.28
N SER A 86 -14.21 -21.03 -0.90
CA SER A 86 -12.80 -20.64 -1.00
C SER A 86 -12.36 -20.49 -2.45
N GLU A 87 -12.76 -21.41 -3.32
CA GLU A 87 -12.46 -21.37 -4.75
C GLU A 87 -13.10 -20.16 -5.43
N GLU A 88 -14.35 -19.83 -5.10
CA GLU A 88 -15.03 -18.62 -5.59
C GLU A 88 -14.25 -17.35 -5.19
N LEU A 89 -13.85 -17.25 -3.92
CA LEU A 89 -13.04 -16.12 -3.44
C LEU A 89 -11.68 -16.04 -4.15
N GLN A 90 -11.03 -17.17 -4.42
CA GLN A 90 -9.78 -17.20 -5.18
C GLN A 90 -9.97 -16.74 -6.62
N GLN A 91 -11.06 -17.16 -7.27
CA GLN A 91 -11.41 -16.72 -8.62
C GLN A 91 -11.67 -15.22 -8.65
N GLU A 92 -12.46 -14.69 -7.72
CA GLU A 92 -12.70 -13.24 -7.60
C GLU A 92 -11.40 -12.46 -7.37
N LEU A 93 -10.52 -12.96 -6.50
CA LEU A 93 -9.25 -12.30 -6.21
C LEU A 93 -8.35 -12.31 -7.44
N SER A 94 -8.34 -13.39 -8.22
CA SER A 94 -7.61 -13.47 -9.49
C SER A 94 -8.14 -12.47 -10.51
N HIS A 95 -9.46 -12.36 -10.65
CA HIS A 95 -10.11 -11.43 -11.56
C HIS A 95 -9.86 -9.97 -11.18
N LYS A 96 -10.04 -9.63 -9.89
CA LYS A 96 -9.73 -8.31 -9.34
C LYS A 96 -8.24 -7.99 -9.52
N GLY A 97 -7.35 -8.96 -9.32
CA GLY A 97 -5.92 -8.83 -9.56
C GLY A 97 -5.59 -8.48 -11.01
N ALA A 98 -6.22 -9.17 -11.97
CA ALA A 98 -6.07 -8.88 -13.41
C ALA A 98 -6.58 -7.48 -13.77
N LEU A 99 -7.74 -7.08 -13.25
CA LEU A 99 -8.31 -5.75 -13.46
C LEU A 99 -7.38 -4.65 -12.91
N VAL A 100 -6.87 -4.82 -11.68
CA VAL A 100 -5.89 -3.89 -11.09
C VAL A 100 -4.63 -3.82 -11.94
N GLY A 101 -4.16 -4.96 -12.47
CA GLY A 101 -3.04 -5.02 -13.42
C GLY A 101 -3.29 -4.18 -14.67
N ALA A 102 -4.46 -4.35 -15.30
CA ALA A 102 -4.86 -3.62 -16.50
C ALA A 102 -4.98 -2.10 -16.23
N LEU A 103 -5.59 -1.71 -15.11
CA LEU A 103 -5.71 -0.31 -14.71
C LEU A 103 -4.34 0.33 -14.45
N ARG A 104 -3.43 -0.38 -13.77
CA ARG A 104 -2.05 0.10 -13.56
C ARG A 104 -1.31 0.28 -14.89
N ALA A 105 -1.46 -0.66 -15.82
CA ALA A 105 -0.86 -0.56 -17.15
C ALA A 105 -1.44 0.64 -17.93
N SER A 106 -2.75 0.82 -17.91
CA SER A 106 -3.43 1.96 -18.55
C SER A 106 -2.98 3.31 -17.98
N LEU A 107 -2.83 3.40 -16.65
CA LEU A 107 -2.36 4.61 -16.00
C LEU A 107 -0.91 4.95 -16.41
N LYS A 108 -0.02 3.95 -16.42
CA LYS A 108 1.35 4.12 -16.93
C LYS A 108 1.39 4.57 -18.38
N GLU A 109 0.49 4.05 -19.21
CA GLU A 109 0.41 4.45 -20.62
C GLU A 109 -0.07 5.89 -20.79
N LYS A 110 -1.10 6.29 -20.03
CA LYS A 110 -1.55 7.68 -20.00
C LYS A 110 -0.45 8.63 -19.52
N GLU A 111 0.31 8.25 -18.49
CA GLU A 111 1.45 9.02 -18.02
C GLU A 111 2.51 9.23 -19.11
N ARG A 112 2.86 8.17 -19.84
CA ARG A 112 3.79 8.28 -20.98
C ARG A 112 3.26 9.25 -22.03
N ASN A 113 1.99 9.12 -22.41
CA ASN A 113 1.37 10.00 -23.39
C ASN A 113 1.38 11.47 -22.95
N PHE A 114 1.04 11.76 -21.69
CA PHE A 114 1.10 13.12 -21.15
C PHE A 114 2.53 13.69 -21.16
N LEU A 115 3.54 12.89 -20.84
CA LEU A 115 4.93 13.33 -20.90
C LEU A 115 5.37 13.63 -22.33
N GLU A 116 4.94 12.84 -23.31
CA GLU A 116 5.21 13.13 -24.71
C GLU A 116 4.53 14.41 -25.20
N GLU A 117 3.26 14.60 -24.86
CA GLU A 117 2.53 15.84 -25.16
C GLU A 117 3.21 17.05 -24.53
N LEU A 118 3.64 16.93 -23.27
CA LEU A 118 4.37 17.99 -22.58
C LEU A 118 5.71 18.31 -23.27
N LYS A 119 6.46 17.29 -23.70
CA LYS A 119 7.70 17.46 -24.48
C LYS A 119 7.41 18.17 -25.80
N ARG A 120 6.41 17.71 -26.57
CA ARG A 120 6.00 18.34 -27.84
C ARG A 120 5.61 19.81 -27.63
N HIS A 121 4.85 20.11 -26.58
CA HIS A 121 4.45 21.48 -26.26
C HIS A 121 5.63 22.35 -25.83
N SER A 122 6.56 21.82 -25.03
CA SER A 122 7.79 22.50 -24.66
C SER A 122 8.62 22.88 -25.89
N HIS A 123 8.87 21.93 -26.80
CA HIS A 123 9.59 22.19 -28.04
C HIS A 123 8.90 23.26 -28.90
N ARG A 124 7.57 23.20 -29.02
CA ARG A 124 6.80 24.20 -29.76
C ARG A 124 6.92 25.59 -29.15
N THR A 125 6.84 25.70 -27.82
CA THR A 125 7.01 26.97 -27.11
C THR A 125 8.42 27.52 -27.33
N THR A 126 9.46 26.70 -27.19
CA THR A 126 10.84 27.12 -27.46
C THR A 126 11.04 27.58 -28.90
N ALA A 127 10.47 26.88 -29.88
CA ALA A 127 10.53 27.28 -31.29
C ALA A 127 9.90 28.67 -31.50
N LEU A 128 8.68 28.89 -31.00
CA LEU A 128 7.99 30.17 -31.10
C LEU A 128 8.72 31.29 -30.33
N THR A 129 9.27 31.02 -29.15
CA THR A 129 10.09 31.99 -28.41
C THR A 129 11.34 32.39 -29.21
N SER A 130 12.01 31.42 -29.86
CA SER A 130 13.16 31.71 -30.70
C SER A 130 12.80 32.54 -31.94
N GLU A 131 11.62 32.30 -32.52
CA GLU A 131 11.12 33.09 -33.65
C GLU A 131 10.75 34.51 -33.23
N LEU A 132 10.07 34.67 -32.10
CA LEU A 132 9.78 35.97 -31.51
C LEU A 132 11.06 36.75 -31.19
N GLN A 133 12.09 36.08 -30.67
CA GLN A 133 13.39 36.68 -30.40
C GLN A 133 14.05 37.18 -31.68
N LYS A 134 14.07 36.37 -32.75
CA LYS A 134 14.58 36.79 -34.07
C LYS A 134 13.82 38.01 -34.62
N GLN A 135 12.49 38.04 -34.48
CA GLN A 135 11.69 39.18 -34.88
C GLN A 135 12.01 40.44 -34.05
N THR A 136 12.24 40.27 -32.74
CA THR A 136 12.61 41.37 -31.83
C THR A 136 13.99 41.94 -32.17
N GLU A 137 14.96 41.07 -32.46
CA GLU A 137 16.30 41.47 -32.92
C GLU A 137 16.24 42.20 -34.26
N ALA A 138 15.47 41.70 -35.23
CA ALA A 138 15.26 42.38 -36.50
C ALA A 138 14.61 43.77 -36.32
N ALA A 139 13.59 43.87 -35.46
CA ALA A 139 12.94 45.14 -35.15
C ALA A 139 13.91 46.13 -34.47
N ALA A 140 14.78 45.66 -33.57
CA ALA A 140 15.81 46.47 -32.95
C ALA A 140 16.84 46.97 -33.98
N CYS A 141 17.32 46.10 -34.87
CA CYS A 141 18.22 46.46 -35.97
C CYS A 141 17.62 47.55 -36.87
N LEU A 142 16.37 47.39 -37.31
CA LEU A 142 15.68 48.39 -38.12
C LEU A 142 15.47 49.72 -37.35
N SER A 143 15.15 49.64 -36.06
CA SER A 143 15.01 50.83 -35.20
C SER A 143 16.33 51.60 -35.08
N LEU A 144 17.45 50.89 -34.92
CA LEU A 144 18.79 51.48 -34.91
C LEU A 144 19.14 52.09 -36.26
N GLN A 145 18.85 51.41 -37.37
CA GLN A 145 19.04 51.93 -38.72
C GLN A 145 18.23 53.22 -38.94
N LEU A 146 16.95 53.24 -38.58
CA LEU A 146 16.07 54.40 -38.69
C LEU A 146 16.58 55.56 -37.83
N HIS A 147 16.99 55.28 -36.59
CA HIS A 147 17.56 56.30 -35.72
C HIS A 147 18.87 56.87 -36.31
N SER A 148 19.73 56.02 -36.87
CA SER A 148 20.97 56.45 -37.55
C SER A 148 20.67 57.34 -38.77
N ALA A 149 19.69 56.96 -39.59
CA ALA A 149 19.27 57.72 -40.77
C ALA A 149 18.69 59.09 -40.37
N LYS A 150 17.82 59.11 -39.35
CA LYS A 150 17.25 60.34 -38.78
C LYS A 150 18.34 61.26 -38.23
N ARG A 151 19.36 60.71 -37.56
CA ARG A 151 20.51 61.49 -37.09
C ARG A 151 21.28 62.09 -38.28
N LYS A 152 21.62 61.30 -39.30
CA LYS A 152 22.31 61.79 -40.51
C LYS A 152 21.54 62.94 -41.19
N LEU A 153 20.22 62.80 -41.35
CA LEU A 153 19.38 63.84 -41.93
C LEU A 153 19.37 65.13 -41.09
N ARG A 154 19.30 65.01 -39.75
CA ARG A 154 19.40 66.17 -38.86
C ARG A 154 20.75 66.88 -38.97
N HIS A 155 21.85 66.14 -39.08
CA HIS A 155 23.18 66.72 -39.28
C HIS A 155 23.27 67.43 -40.64
N GLN A 156 22.71 66.85 -41.71
CA GLN A 156 22.62 67.49 -43.01
C GLN A 156 21.81 68.79 -42.96
N HIS A 157 20.63 68.76 -42.33
CA HIS A 157 19.78 69.96 -42.19
C HIS A 157 20.46 71.06 -41.37
N GLN A 158 21.13 70.70 -40.27
CA GLN A 158 21.92 71.65 -39.47
C GLN A 158 23.07 72.25 -40.28
N HIS A 159 23.80 71.45 -41.07
CA HIS A 159 24.85 71.97 -41.94
C HIS A 159 24.31 72.89 -43.04
N GLN A 160 23.17 72.55 -43.65
CA GLN A 160 22.55 73.40 -44.67
C GLN A 160 22.08 74.74 -44.07
N GLN A 161 21.49 74.70 -42.86
CA GLN A 161 21.09 75.90 -42.14
C GLN A 161 22.31 76.76 -41.74
N GLN A 162 23.41 76.16 -41.31
CA GLN A 162 24.66 76.89 -41.04
C GLN A 162 25.24 77.52 -42.31
N GLN A 163 25.24 76.82 -43.45
CA GLN A 163 25.67 77.38 -44.73
C GLN A 163 24.79 78.55 -45.18
N GLN A 164 23.46 78.45 -45.00
CA GLN A 164 22.55 79.56 -45.28
C GLN A 164 22.80 80.74 -44.34
N GLN A 165 23.03 80.51 -43.05
CA GLN A 165 23.39 81.58 -42.11
C GLN A 165 24.74 82.22 -42.45
N GLN A 166 25.74 81.44 -42.90
CA GLN A 166 27.02 81.96 -43.39
C GLN A 166 26.88 82.72 -44.71
N ALA A 167 26.03 82.27 -45.64
CA ALA A 167 25.71 83.00 -46.87
C ALA A 167 24.96 84.30 -46.57
N HIS A 168 24.02 84.28 -45.62
CA HIS A 168 23.36 85.48 -45.10
C HIS A 168 24.36 86.41 -44.39
N HIS A 169 25.31 85.89 -43.60
CA HIS A 169 26.37 86.69 -42.98
C HIS A 169 27.35 87.26 -44.02
N HIS A 170 27.69 86.52 -45.08
CA HIS A 170 28.52 87.03 -46.17
C HIS A 170 27.80 88.10 -46.99
N HIS A 171 26.52 87.93 -47.31
CA HIS A 171 25.71 88.98 -47.94
C HIS A 171 25.54 90.20 -47.03
N HIS A 172 25.34 90.00 -45.72
CA HIS A 172 25.22 91.11 -44.77
C HIS A 172 26.57 91.80 -44.51
N ARG A 173 27.69 91.08 -44.58
CA ARG A 173 29.06 91.64 -44.48
C ARG A 173 29.48 92.38 -45.75
N GLN A 174 29.06 91.91 -46.94
CA GLN A 174 29.24 92.65 -48.19
C GLN A 174 28.36 93.91 -48.25
N ARG A 175 27.14 93.87 -47.68
CA ARG A 175 26.24 95.02 -47.57
C ARG A 175 26.57 95.97 -46.40
N ALA A 176 27.33 95.51 -45.40
CA ALA A 176 27.84 96.33 -44.29
C ALA A 176 29.26 96.88 -44.53
N ALA A 177 29.93 96.50 -45.62
CA ALA A 177 31.21 97.08 -46.01
C ALA A 177 31.10 98.49 -46.63
N SER A 178 29.88 99.04 -46.73
CA SER A 178 29.63 100.39 -47.26
C SER A 178 29.11 101.39 -46.23
N HIS A 179 29.01 101.07 -44.93
CA HIS A 179 28.63 102.07 -43.93
C HIS A 179 29.33 101.87 -42.59
N HIS A 180 30.25 102.81 -42.30
CA HIS A 180 30.71 103.15 -40.96
C HIS A 180 29.54 103.65 -40.09
N GLY A 181 29.53 103.30 -38.81
CA GLY A 181 28.73 103.98 -37.79
C GLY A 181 28.16 103.06 -36.71
N PRO A 182 28.54 103.23 -35.42
CA PRO A 182 28.05 102.41 -34.31
C PRO A 182 26.71 102.93 -33.80
N THR A 183 25.95 102.07 -33.11
CA THR A 183 25.07 102.31 -31.96
C THR A 183 23.82 101.43 -32.02
N GLY A 184 23.29 101.09 -30.85
CA GLY A 184 21.88 100.71 -30.73
C GLY A 184 21.63 99.27 -30.34
N THR A 185 21.96 98.96 -29.09
CA THR A 185 21.12 98.21 -28.15
C THR A 185 19.67 98.05 -28.62
N THR A 186 19.15 96.82 -28.68
CA THR A 186 17.90 96.42 -28.00
C THR A 186 17.60 94.94 -28.27
N SER A 187 17.57 94.17 -27.19
CA SER A 187 16.93 92.86 -27.11
C SER A 187 15.46 92.93 -27.55
N PRO A 188 14.93 91.82 -28.06
CA PRO A 188 13.63 91.35 -27.59
C PRO A 188 13.78 89.98 -26.91
N LEU A 189 13.34 89.93 -25.65
CA LEU A 189 13.05 88.68 -24.96
C LEU A 189 11.88 87.95 -25.65
N PRO A 190 11.82 86.61 -25.56
CA PRO A 190 10.74 85.81 -26.11
C PRO A 190 9.53 85.77 -25.16
N GLY A 191 8.40 86.33 -25.59
CA GLY A 191 7.09 86.16 -24.96
C GLY A 191 6.34 84.99 -25.60
N GLY A 192 6.58 83.77 -25.12
CA GLY A 192 5.85 82.57 -25.54
C GLY A 192 5.43 81.76 -24.33
N ALA A 193 4.26 82.08 -23.77
CA ALA A 193 3.66 81.36 -22.65
C ALA A 193 3.46 79.87 -23.02
N SER A 194 4.26 78.99 -22.42
CA SER A 194 4.05 77.55 -22.51
C SER A 194 2.82 77.16 -21.69
N ALA A 195 1.68 76.97 -22.36
CA ALA A 195 0.53 76.30 -21.80
C ALA A 195 0.91 74.83 -21.45
N LYS A 196 0.91 74.51 -20.15
CA LYS A 196 0.97 73.13 -19.66
C LYS A 196 -0.35 72.41 -19.96
N PRO A 197 -0.38 71.25 -20.62
CA PRO A 197 -1.57 70.42 -20.62
C PRO A 197 -1.61 69.60 -19.33
N ARG A 198 -2.59 69.91 -18.47
CA ARG A 198 -2.98 69.12 -17.30
C ARG A 198 -3.57 67.79 -17.77
N ARG A 199 -2.73 66.76 -17.89
CA ARG A 199 -3.19 65.38 -18.10
C ARG A 199 -3.83 64.85 -16.81
N ARG A 200 -5.10 64.47 -16.90
CA ARG A 200 -5.80 63.62 -15.93
C ARG A 200 -5.05 62.29 -15.84
N SER A 201 -4.43 62.03 -14.69
CA SER A 201 -3.97 60.71 -14.27
C SER A 201 -4.86 60.24 -13.13
N GLY A 202 -5.99 59.61 -13.48
CA GLY A 202 -6.67 58.71 -12.55
C GLY A 202 -5.90 57.39 -12.55
N SER A 203 -5.12 57.14 -11.50
CA SER A 203 -4.55 55.81 -11.23
C SER A 203 -4.03 55.77 -9.80
N SER A 204 -4.93 55.52 -8.86
CA SER A 204 -4.57 54.97 -7.56
C SER A 204 -5.75 54.12 -7.08
N ASN A 205 -5.79 52.88 -7.57
CA ASN A 205 -6.32 51.69 -6.88
C ASN A 205 -6.43 50.52 -7.87
N SER A 206 -5.33 49.81 -8.11
CA SER A 206 -5.39 48.49 -8.76
C SER A 206 -4.25 47.53 -8.37
N SER A 207 -3.54 47.81 -7.27
CA SER A 207 -2.52 46.91 -6.70
C SER A 207 -3.12 45.87 -5.73
N SER A 208 -4.28 46.12 -5.11
CA SER A 208 -4.96 45.12 -4.27
C SER A 208 -5.77 44.12 -5.11
N SER A 209 -6.37 44.56 -6.21
CA SER A 209 -7.22 43.72 -7.07
C SER A 209 -6.42 42.71 -7.91
N LYS A 210 -5.17 43.01 -8.26
CA LYS A 210 -4.28 42.05 -8.96
C LYS A 210 -3.80 40.92 -8.04
N ARG A 211 -3.59 41.20 -6.75
CA ARG A 211 -3.23 40.16 -5.76
C ARG A 211 -4.41 39.26 -5.45
N THR A 212 -5.62 39.80 -5.31
CA THR A 212 -6.82 38.98 -5.09
C THR A 212 -7.24 38.21 -6.35
N ALA A 213 -7.13 38.79 -7.55
CA ALA A 213 -7.40 38.06 -8.80
C ALA A 213 -6.36 36.97 -9.10
N ALA A 214 -5.09 37.17 -8.73
CA ALA A 214 -4.06 36.15 -8.81
C ALA A 214 -4.25 35.06 -7.74
N HIS A 215 -4.70 35.42 -6.54
CA HIS A 215 -5.01 34.46 -5.47
C HIS A 215 -6.25 33.60 -5.80
N ILE A 216 -7.30 34.21 -6.37
CA ILE A 216 -8.52 33.51 -6.81
C ILE A 216 -8.26 32.61 -8.03
N ARG A 217 -7.37 33.01 -8.96
CA ARG A 217 -6.92 32.11 -10.04
C ARG A 217 -6.00 30.99 -9.54
N ALA A 218 -5.14 31.25 -8.58
CA ALA A 218 -4.28 30.23 -7.98
C ALA A 218 -5.06 29.21 -7.14
N GLU A 219 -6.16 29.63 -6.49
CA GLU A 219 -7.10 28.72 -5.82
C GLU A 219 -7.87 27.85 -6.80
N ARG A 220 -8.44 28.42 -7.87
CA ARG A 220 -9.18 27.63 -8.87
C ARG A 220 -8.33 26.62 -9.65
N VAL A 221 -7.01 26.87 -9.78
CA VAL A 221 -6.06 25.89 -10.36
C VAL A 221 -5.69 24.79 -9.34
N ARG A 222 -5.82 25.05 -8.03
CA ARG A 222 -5.58 24.07 -6.95
C ARG A 222 -6.81 23.24 -6.60
N GLU A 223 -8.01 23.65 -6.98
CA GLU A 223 -9.26 22.90 -6.78
C GLU A 223 -9.48 21.78 -7.82
N CYS A 224 -8.79 21.81 -8.97
CA CYS A 224 -8.87 20.75 -9.99
C CYS A 224 -8.01 19.51 -9.68
N MET A 225 -7.28 19.50 -8.56
CA MET A 225 -6.62 18.30 -8.05
C MET A 225 -7.49 17.75 -6.91
N PRO A 226 -8.03 16.52 -7.01
CA PRO A 226 -8.66 15.88 -5.87
C PRO A 226 -7.64 15.85 -4.73
N ARG A 227 -7.84 16.67 -3.70
CA ARG A 227 -7.13 16.56 -2.43
C ARG A 227 -7.69 15.35 -1.67
N ALA A 228 -7.68 14.19 -2.30
CA ALA A 228 -7.68 12.95 -1.56
C ALA A 228 -6.36 12.98 -0.79
N ARG A 229 -6.44 13.22 0.52
CA ARG A 229 -5.33 12.88 1.41
C ARG A 229 -5.12 11.39 1.17
N VAL A 230 -4.08 11.03 0.42
CA VAL A 230 -3.59 9.67 0.35
C VAL A 230 -3.04 9.43 1.75
N THR A 231 -3.91 9.01 2.66
CA THR A 231 -3.47 8.27 3.82
C THR A 231 -2.73 7.09 3.21
N GLY A 232 -1.40 7.06 3.38
CA GLY A 232 -0.65 5.86 3.06
C GLY A 232 -1.29 4.65 3.74
N PRO A 233 -1.01 3.42 3.29
CA PRO A 233 -1.44 2.25 4.03
C PRO A 233 -1.09 2.45 5.51
N GLU A 234 -2.10 2.30 6.37
CA GLU A 234 -1.96 2.40 7.81
C GLU A 234 -0.73 1.59 8.22
N GLU A 235 0.16 2.21 8.99
CA GLU A 235 1.41 1.59 9.41
C GLU A 235 1.08 0.24 10.05
N PRO A 236 1.58 -0.90 9.53
CA PRO A 236 1.13 -2.21 9.94
C PRO A 236 1.40 -2.37 11.43
N LYS A 237 0.33 -2.37 12.22
CA LYS A 237 0.40 -2.65 13.64
C LYS A 237 1.06 -4.00 13.82
N ALA A 238 2.11 -4.07 14.63
CA ALA A 238 2.81 -5.31 14.92
C ALA A 238 1.79 -6.39 15.30
N MET A 239 1.91 -7.56 14.65
CA MET A 239 1.03 -8.68 14.90
C MET A 239 1.05 -9.01 16.39
N PRO A 240 -0.11 -9.29 17.02
CA PRO A 240 -0.13 -9.74 18.40
C PRO A 240 0.72 -11.01 18.52
N ASP A 241 1.57 -11.06 19.55
CA ASP A 241 2.55 -12.14 19.75
C ASP A 241 1.87 -13.52 19.70
N PRO A 242 2.20 -14.37 18.71
CA PRO A 242 1.59 -15.69 18.58
C PRO A 242 1.92 -16.60 19.77
N ALA A 243 2.93 -16.27 20.58
CA ALA A 243 3.26 -16.99 21.80
C ALA A 243 2.10 -17.01 22.80
N LEU A 244 1.17 -16.04 22.74
CA LEU A 244 0.00 -15.98 23.61
C LEU A 244 -0.99 -17.15 23.41
N PHE A 245 -0.93 -17.87 22.29
CA PHE A 245 -1.76 -19.06 22.04
C PHE A 245 -1.13 -20.36 22.56
N PHE A 246 0.16 -20.34 22.89
CA PHE A 246 0.90 -21.52 23.34
C PHE A 246 0.96 -21.64 24.87
N TYR A 247 0.54 -20.61 25.60
CA TYR A 247 0.46 -20.67 27.06
C TYR A 247 -0.98 -20.95 27.51
N PRO A 248 -1.24 -22.09 28.20
CA PRO A 248 -2.53 -22.32 28.83
C PRO A 248 -2.82 -21.20 29.83
N TYR A 249 -4.07 -20.75 29.82
CA TYR A 249 -4.62 -19.55 30.46
C TYR A 249 -4.53 -19.57 32.01
N ARG A 250 -3.32 -19.59 32.57
CA ARG A 250 -3.08 -19.69 34.03
C ARG A 250 -2.33 -18.51 34.64
N GLU A 251 -1.93 -17.51 33.85
CA GLU A 251 -1.11 -16.39 34.37
C GLU A 251 -1.59 -14.99 33.98
N ARG A 252 -2.89 -14.80 33.72
CA ARG A 252 -3.44 -13.46 33.46
C ARG A 252 -3.73 -12.60 34.70
N ALA A 253 -3.31 -13.03 35.89
CA ALA A 253 -3.59 -12.33 37.14
C ALA A 253 -2.43 -11.50 37.73
N ARG A 254 -1.21 -11.51 37.16
CA ARG A 254 -0.05 -10.91 37.86
C ARG A 254 0.79 -9.85 37.12
N THR A 255 0.44 -9.42 35.92
CA THR A 255 1.28 -8.43 35.18
C THR A 255 0.62 -7.09 34.87
N ARG A 256 -0.48 -6.74 35.56
CA ARG A 256 -1.09 -5.39 35.45
C ARG A 256 -0.81 -4.45 36.62
N TYR A 257 0.29 -4.65 37.36
CA TYR A 257 0.74 -3.69 38.37
C TYR A 257 2.28 -3.58 38.41
N ALA A 258 2.89 -3.23 37.29
CA ALA A 258 4.25 -2.70 37.28
C ALA A 258 4.42 -1.88 36.01
N HIS A 259 4.13 -0.59 36.08
CA HIS A 259 4.70 0.53 35.29
C HIS A 259 3.79 1.77 35.38
N HIS A 260 3.55 2.25 36.60
CA HIS A 260 3.44 3.69 36.85
C HIS A 260 4.39 4.01 37.99
N ARG A 261 5.54 4.61 37.64
CA ARG A 261 6.51 5.18 38.57
C ARG A 261 6.30 6.69 38.59
N PRO A 262 5.82 7.29 39.69
CA PRO A 262 6.18 8.65 40.07
C PRO A 262 7.37 8.61 41.06
N PRO A 263 8.16 9.70 41.21
CA PRO A 263 9.32 9.71 42.09
C PRO A 263 8.93 9.86 43.57
N LEU A 264 9.52 8.97 44.39
CA LEU A 264 9.97 9.07 45.78
C LEU A 264 9.57 10.32 46.60
N GLU A 265 8.82 10.11 47.70
CA GLU A 265 9.08 10.72 49.01
C GLU A 265 8.64 9.75 50.14
N ASP A 266 9.40 9.77 51.23
CA ASP A 266 9.42 8.84 52.37
C ASP A 266 8.17 8.89 53.27
N ARG A 267 7.77 7.75 53.86
CA ARG A 267 7.66 7.55 55.34
C ARG A 267 7.09 6.19 55.75
N GLU A 268 7.58 5.78 56.92
CA GLU A 268 7.36 4.57 57.71
C GLU A 268 5.92 4.33 58.21
N GLY A 269 5.62 3.06 58.53
CA GLY A 269 4.65 2.67 59.58
C GLY A 269 3.61 1.61 59.18
N PRO A 270 3.57 0.43 59.84
CA PRO A 270 2.56 -0.61 59.61
C PRO A 270 1.38 -0.48 60.59
N ASP A 271 0.19 -0.95 60.20
CA ASP A 271 -0.79 -1.46 61.15
C ASP A 271 -1.82 -2.40 60.48
N ASP A 272 -2.12 -3.46 61.22
CA ASP A 272 -3.01 -4.57 60.90
C ASP A 272 -4.49 -4.17 60.94
N THR A 273 -5.34 -4.77 60.09
CA THR A 273 -6.66 -5.31 60.53
C THR A 273 -7.36 -6.13 59.44
N GLU A 274 -7.39 -7.44 59.69
CA GLU A 274 -8.53 -8.37 59.68
C GLU A 274 -9.86 -8.08 58.92
N ALA A 275 -10.31 -9.17 58.27
CA ALA A 275 -11.66 -9.72 58.25
C ALA A 275 -12.68 -9.31 57.15
N SER A 276 -13.12 -10.34 56.41
CA SER A 276 -14.52 -10.82 56.37
C SER A 276 -15.10 -11.08 54.96
N ALA A 277 -15.08 -12.36 54.62
CA ALA A 277 -16.14 -13.18 54.02
C ALA A 277 -17.38 -12.54 53.34
N ARG A 278 -17.77 -13.11 52.18
CA ARG A 278 -19.08 -13.78 51.88
C ARG A 278 -19.45 -13.65 50.38
N VAL A 279 -19.61 -14.78 49.68
CA VAL A 279 -20.88 -15.37 49.19
C VAL A 279 -21.26 -14.94 47.75
N ALA A 280 -21.21 -15.90 46.82
CA ALA A 280 -21.93 -15.90 45.52
C ALA A 280 -23.44 -16.21 45.77
N PRO A 281 -24.42 -16.23 44.82
CA PRO A 281 -24.29 -16.43 43.36
C PRO A 281 -25.41 -15.74 42.48
N ILE A 282 -25.48 -16.15 41.21
CA ILE A 282 -26.69 -16.41 40.36
C ILE A 282 -26.78 -15.66 39.01
N LEU A 283 -27.15 -16.47 38.01
CA LEU A 283 -27.43 -16.28 36.58
C LEU A 283 -28.28 -15.06 36.19
N ALA A 284 -28.06 -14.57 34.96
CA ALA A 284 -29.14 -14.08 34.09
C ALA A 284 -28.79 -14.24 32.59
N THR A 285 -29.70 -14.88 31.87
CA THR A 285 -29.86 -14.96 30.40
C THR A 285 -30.15 -13.59 29.77
N PRO A 286 -29.97 -13.43 28.43
CA PRO A 286 -30.81 -12.50 27.68
C PRO A 286 -31.57 -13.13 26.50
N ALA A 287 -32.79 -12.63 26.32
CA ALA A 287 -33.76 -12.89 25.25
C ALA A 287 -33.42 -12.15 23.93
N PRO A 288 -34.02 -12.51 22.78
CA PRO A 288 -33.75 -11.91 21.48
C PRO A 288 -34.67 -10.71 21.16
N ILE A 289 -34.15 -9.75 20.39
CA ILE A 289 -34.90 -8.61 19.84
C ILE A 289 -35.26 -8.92 18.38
N ALA A 290 -36.53 -8.68 18.04
CA ALA A 290 -37.12 -8.89 16.73
C ALA A 290 -37.15 -7.61 15.87
N SER A 291 -37.16 -7.85 14.55
CA SER A 291 -37.83 -7.10 13.47
C SER A 291 -37.30 -5.72 13.05
N VAL A 292 -37.04 -5.54 11.75
CA VAL A 292 -37.87 -4.69 10.86
C VAL A 292 -37.72 -5.17 9.40
N ALA A 293 -38.85 -5.55 8.81
CA ALA A 293 -39.07 -5.68 7.37
C ALA A 293 -39.48 -4.32 6.79
N THR A 294 -39.08 -4.01 5.55
CA THR A 294 -39.68 -2.93 4.77
C THR A 294 -40.03 -3.44 3.37
N GLU A 295 -41.33 -3.37 3.07
CA GLU A 295 -41.96 -3.59 1.78
C GLU A 295 -42.63 -2.26 1.37
N SER A 296 -42.43 -1.82 0.12
CA SER A 296 -43.27 -0.85 -0.63
C SER A 296 -42.75 -0.89 -2.08
N LYS A 297 -43.39 -1.44 -3.12
CA LYS A 297 -44.72 -1.37 -3.74
C LYS A 297 -44.90 -0.21 -4.75
N ALA A 298 -45.22 -0.64 -5.99
CA ALA A 298 -45.96 -0.01 -7.10
C ALA A 298 -45.35 1.17 -7.86
N GLU A 299 -45.11 0.98 -9.18
CA GLU A 299 -46.07 1.27 -10.25
C GLU A 299 -45.77 0.39 -11.48
#